data_AF-A0A9Q8Y418-F1
#
_entry.id   AF-A0A9Q8Y418-F1
#
_cell.length_a   1.000
_cell.length_b   1.000
_cell.length_c   1.000
_cell.angle_alpha   90.00
_cell.angle_beta   90.00
_cell.angle_gamma   90.00
#
_symmetry.space_group_name_H-M   'P 1'
#
loop_
_entity.id
_entity.type
_entity.pdbx_description
1 polymer ?
#
loop_
_entity_poly.entity_id
_entity_poly.type
_entity_poly.pdbx_seq_one_letter_code
_entity_poly.pdbx_strand_id
1 'polypeptide(L)'
;MFIAHLPAGYLLCRPFARRNPSQARAIFGVGLVCSVLPDFDLAYFYLIDQRRTPHHDYWVHTPIFWLVLAATVALVLIATGRRKQLVLVGVGLSSVLLHLVMDSVAADIRWFFPFVDLRVNLVHVQAVYNPGT
;
A
#
# COMPACT_ATOMS: atom_id res chain seq x y z
N MET A 1 1.08 -1.15 -10.71
CA MET A 1 0.85 -2.35 -11.57
C MET A 1 0.05 -3.42 -10.80
N PHE A 2 -1.28 -3.34 -10.83
CA PHE A 2 -2.20 -4.18 -10.01
C PHE A 2 -1.88 -5.69 -9.92
N ILE A 3 -1.45 -6.30 -11.03
CA ILE A 3 -1.35 -7.77 -11.15
C ILE A 3 -0.19 -8.31 -10.29
N ALA A 4 0.86 -7.52 -10.06
CA ALA A 4 2.03 -7.98 -9.31
C ALA A 4 1.79 -7.97 -7.79
N HIS A 5 0.95 -7.04 -7.29
CA HIS A 5 0.81 -6.83 -5.85
C HIS A 5 -0.04 -7.89 -5.15
N LEU A 6 -1.09 -8.42 -5.80
CA LEU A 6 -1.92 -9.50 -5.23
C LEU A 6 -1.12 -10.78 -4.93
N PRO A 7 -0.33 -11.33 -5.88
CA PRO A 7 0.56 -12.47 -5.60
C PRO A 7 1.58 -12.16 -4.51
N ALA A 8 2.17 -10.97 -4.51
CA ALA A 8 3.14 -10.56 -3.50
C ALA A 8 2.52 -10.51 -2.09
N GLY A 9 1.33 -9.90 -1.96
CA GLY A 9 0.54 -9.89 -0.73
C GLY A 9 0.14 -11.28 -0.27
N TYR A 10 -0.24 -12.17 -1.18
CA TYR A 10 -0.54 -13.57 -0.86
C TYR A 10 0.67 -14.31 -0.26
N LEU A 11 1.85 -14.16 -0.88
CA LEU A 11 3.08 -14.77 -0.38
C LEU A 11 3.48 -14.23 0.99
N LEU A 12 3.33 -12.91 1.20
CA LEU A 12 3.59 -12.26 2.48
C LEU A 12 2.71 -12.82 3.60
N CYS A 13 1.45 -13.15 3.32
CA CYS A 13 0.49 -13.66 4.32
C CYS A 13 0.84 -15.06 4.85
N ARG A 14 1.48 -15.92 4.06
CA ARG A 14 1.74 -17.33 4.39
C ARG A 14 2.38 -17.56 5.77
N PRO A 15 3.53 -16.94 6.12
CA PRO A 15 4.15 -17.16 7.43
C PRO A 15 3.28 -16.71 8.60
N PHE A 16 2.51 -15.63 8.44
CA PHE A 16 1.61 -15.13 9.49
C PHE A 16 0.41 -16.05 9.69
N ALA A 17 -0.20 -16.53 8.60
CA ALA A 17 -1.31 -17.47 8.63
C ALA A 17 -0.91 -18.82 9.25
N ARG A 18 0.30 -19.32 8.95
CA ARG A 18 0.84 -20.55 9.57
C ARG A 18 1.05 -20.42 11.08
N ARG A 19 1.47 -19.24 11.56
CA ARG A 19 1.65 -18.96 13.00
C ARG A 19 0.34 -18.68 13.73
N ASN A 20 -0.72 -18.27 13.02
CA ASN A 20 -2.01 -17.88 13.59
C ASN A 20 -3.17 -18.60 12.88
N PRO A 21 -3.28 -19.93 13.01
CA PRO A 21 -4.23 -20.73 12.25
C PRO A 21 -5.68 -20.31 12.46
N SER A 22 -6.05 -19.90 13.68
CA SER A 22 -7.39 -19.41 14.00
C SER A 22 -7.77 -18.11 13.27
N GLN A 23 -6.79 -17.34 12.79
CA GLN A 23 -6.98 -16.08 12.08
C GLN A 23 -6.56 -16.19 10.60
N ALA A 24 -6.21 -17.37 10.10
CA ALA A 24 -5.62 -17.54 8.77
C ALA A 24 -6.48 -16.92 7.65
N ARG A 25 -7.81 -17.15 7.67
CA ARG A 25 -8.74 -16.55 6.69
C ARG A 25 -8.74 -15.03 6.75
N ALA A 26 -8.75 -14.46 7.96
CA ALA A 26 -8.70 -13.01 8.14
C ALA A 26 -7.36 -12.43 7.69
N ILE A 27 -6.25 -13.13 7.95
CA ILE A 27 -4.90 -12.73 7.52
C ILE A 27 -4.84 -12.65 5.99
N PHE A 28 -5.30 -13.68 5.28
CA PHE A 28 -5.35 -13.65 3.82
C PHE A 28 -6.30 -12.56 3.29
N GLY A 29 -7.50 -12.44 3.86
CA GLY A 29 -8.45 -11.40 3.45
C GLY A 29 -7.88 -9.99 3.61
N VAL A 30 -7.32 -9.69 4.79
CA VAL A 30 -6.71 -8.39 5.08
C VAL A 30 -5.50 -8.12 4.19
N GLY A 31 -4.58 -9.08 4.08
CA GLY A 31 -3.37 -8.87 3.29
C GLY A 31 -3.65 -8.70 1.80
N LEU A 32 -4.60 -9.46 1.23
CA LEU A 32 -5.02 -9.31 -0.16
C LEU A 32 -5.69 -7.96 -0.41
N VAL A 33 -6.64 -7.55 0.44
CA VAL A 33 -7.28 -6.23 0.33
C VAL A 33 -6.24 -5.12 0.45
N CYS A 34 -5.39 -5.17 1.46
CA CYS A 34 -4.36 -4.16 1.70
C CYS A 34 -3.28 -4.12 0.59
N SER A 35 -3.02 -5.24 -0.09
CA SER A 35 -2.03 -5.30 -1.17
C SER A 35 -2.44 -4.54 -2.44
N VAL A 36 -3.73 -4.20 -2.59
CA VAL A 36 -4.24 -3.41 -3.72
C VAL A 36 -4.91 -2.11 -3.30
N LEU A 37 -5.02 -1.87 -2.00
CA LEU A 37 -5.75 -0.73 -1.47
C LEU A 37 -5.19 0.64 -1.89
N PRO A 38 -3.86 0.85 -1.98
CA PRO A 38 -3.33 2.14 -2.47
C PRO A 38 -3.81 2.46 -3.89
N ASP A 39 -3.79 1.45 -4.76
CA ASP A 39 -4.21 1.46 -6.16
C ASP A 39 -5.73 1.77 -6.38
N PHE A 40 -6.56 1.78 -5.32
CA PHE A 40 -7.98 2.17 -5.45
C PHE A 40 -8.18 3.65 -5.78
N ASP A 41 -7.16 4.49 -5.56
CA ASP A 41 -7.16 5.88 -6.02
C ASP A 41 -7.25 6.01 -7.54
N LEU A 42 -6.94 4.95 -8.30
CA LEU A 42 -7.08 4.96 -9.75
C LEU A 42 -8.55 5.08 -10.20
N ALA A 43 -9.50 4.62 -9.38
CA ALA A 43 -10.92 4.87 -9.63
C ALA A 43 -11.23 6.38 -9.54
N TYR A 44 -10.67 7.07 -8.53
CA TYR A 44 -10.79 8.52 -8.40
C TYR A 44 -10.09 9.25 -9.56
N PHE A 45 -8.88 8.82 -9.92
CA PHE A 45 -8.10 9.34 -11.04
C PHE A 45 -8.88 9.33 -12.37
N TYR A 46 -9.54 8.21 -12.69
CA TYR A 46 -10.26 8.04 -13.94
C TYR A 46 -11.65 8.68 -13.94
N LEU A 47 -12.37 8.62 -12.82
CA LEU A 47 -13.78 9.01 -12.78
C LEU A 47 -13.98 10.47 -12.36
N ILE A 48 -13.08 11.02 -11.53
CA ILE A 48 -13.27 12.33 -10.89
C ILE A 48 -12.15 13.30 -11.29
N ASP A 49 -10.88 12.90 -11.15
CA ASP A 49 -9.74 13.82 -11.33
C ASP A 49 -9.42 14.15 -12.79
N GLN A 50 -10.09 13.50 -13.75
CA GLN A 50 -9.83 13.65 -15.19
C GLN A 50 -8.35 13.48 -15.56
N ARG A 51 -7.61 12.65 -14.81
CA ARG A 51 -6.19 12.36 -15.03
C ARG A 51 -5.25 13.57 -14.90
N ARG A 52 -5.65 14.61 -14.15
CA ARG A 52 -4.85 15.84 -13.97
C ARG A 52 -3.66 15.63 -13.03
N THR A 53 -3.83 14.82 -11.99
CA THR A 53 -2.79 14.52 -11.01
C THR A 53 -2.24 13.12 -11.26
N PRO A 54 -0.91 12.91 -11.39
CA PRO A 54 -0.35 11.56 -11.44
C PRO A 54 -0.79 10.74 -10.21
N HIS A 55 -1.25 9.50 -10.40
CA HIS A 55 -1.79 8.70 -9.29
C HIS A 55 -0.81 8.46 -8.12
N HIS A 56 0.49 8.36 -8.39
CA HIS A 56 1.51 8.29 -7.33
C HIS A 56 1.66 9.58 -6.51
N ASP A 57 1.08 10.68 -6.98
CA ASP A 57 1.02 11.95 -6.25
C ASP A 57 -0.22 12.04 -5.33
N TYR A 58 -1.03 10.99 -5.22
CA TYR A 58 -2.07 10.95 -4.18
C TYR A 58 -1.50 10.59 -2.81
N TRP A 59 -2.17 11.08 -1.78
CA TRP A 59 -1.84 10.86 -0.37
C TRP A 59 -1.86 9.38 0.04
N VAL A 60 -2.62 8.53 -0.66
CA VAL A 60 -2.62 7.08 -0.43
C VAL A 60 -1.31 6.39 -0.84
N HIS A 61 -0.46 7.06 -1.62
CA HIS A 61 0.89 6.60 -1.95
C HIS A 61 1.95 7.14 -0.97
N THR A 62 1.54 7.72 0.16
CA THR A 62 2.46 8.18 1.21
C THR A 62 2.56 7.15 2.33
N PRO A 63 3.77 6.67 2.69
CA PRO A 63 3.94 5.69 3.77
C PRO A 63 3.42 6.19 5.12
N ILE A 64 3.55 7.51 5.36
CA ILE A 64 3.15 8.12 6.62
C ILE A 64 1.64 8.00 6.87
N PHE A 65 0.81 8.12 5.83
CA PHE A 65 -0.62 7.95 5.93
C PHE A 65 -0.97 6.56 6.47
N TRP A 66 -0.36 5.52 5.91
CA TRP A 66 -0.59 4.14 6.33
C TRP A 66 -0.03 3.82 7.71
N LEU A 67 1.10 4.40 8.08
CA LEU A 67 1.66 4.27 9.43
C LEU A 67 0.72 4.88 10.48
N VAL A 68 0.21 6.09 10.23
CA VAL A 68 -0.75 6.77 11.13
C VAL A 68 -2.05 5.99 11.23
N LEU A 69 -2.59 5.50 10.10
CA LEU A 69 -3.80 4.68 10.09
C LEU A 69 -3.60 3.37 10.86
N ALA A 70 -2.51 2.65 10.60
CA ALA A 70 -2.19 1.41 11.30
C ALA A 70 -1.99 1.63 12.80
N ALA A 71 -1.29 2.70 13.20
CA ALA A 71 -1.11 3.06 14.60
C ALA A 71 -2.44 3.38 15.30
N THR A 72 -3.32 4.13 14.62
CA THR A 72 -4.66 4.47 15.13
C THR A 72 -5.49 3.21 15.34
N VAL A 73 -5.54 2.31 14.36
CA VAL A 73 -6.28 1.04 14.48
C VAL A 73 -5.66 0.16 15.58
N ALA A 74 -4.34 0.08 15.67
CA ALA A 74 -3.66 -0.67 16.73
C ALA A 74 -4.01 -0.14 18.12
N LEU A 75 -4.01 1.18 18.31
CA LEU A 75 -4.36 1.82 19.57
C LEU A 75 -5.80 1.49 19.99
N VAL A 76 -6.75 1.56 19.05
CA VAL A 76 -8.16 1.19 19.29
C VAL A 76 -8.29 -0.29 19.68
N LEU A 77 -7.56 -1.19 19.02
CA LEU A 77 -7.57 -2.61 19.36
C LEU A 77 -6.97 -2.88 20.74
N ILE A 78 -5.93 -2.16 21.12
CA ILE A 78 -5.33 -2.25 22.46
C ILE A 78 -6.32 -1.73 23.51
N ALA A 79 -6.93 -0.56 23.28
CA ALA A 79 -7.89 0.06 24.19
C ALA A 79 -9.16 -0.79 24.39
N THR A 80 -9.57 -1.54 23.37
CA THR A 80 -10.75 -2.44 23.41
C THR A 80 -10.42 -3.88 23.84
N GLY A 81 -9.16 -4.15 24.24
CA GLY A 81 -8.73 -5.48 24.71
C GLY A 81 -8.56 -6.54 23.62
N ARG A 82 -8.67 -6.17 22.33
CA ARG A 82 -8.60 -7.08 21.17
C ARG A 82 -7.19 -7.30 20.65
N ARG A 83 -6.19 -7.40 21.55
CA ARG A 83 -4.76 -7.48 21.18
C ARG A 83 -4.41 -8.61 20.21
N LYS A 84 -5.16 -9.72 20.21
CA LYS A 84 -4.97 -10.83 19.27
C LYS A 84 -5.13 -10.42 17.79
N GLN A 85 -5.89 -9.35 17.52
CA GLN A 85 -6.13 -8.82 16.17
C GLN A 85 -5.01 -7.90 15.67
N LEU A 86 -4.02 -7.56 16.50
CA LEU A 86 -2.87 -6.74 16.08
C LEU A 86 -2.05 -7.39 14.95
N VAL A 87 -2.10 -8.73 14.85
CA VAL A 87 -1.50 -9.43 13.70
C VAL A 87 -2.10 -9.00 12.37
N LEU A 88 -3.40 -8.70 12.33
CA LEU A 88 -4.09 -8.24 11.12
C LEU A 88 -3.62 -6.83 10.72
N VAL A 89 -3.41 -5.96 11.71
CA VAL A 89 -2.85 -4.61 11.48
C VAL A 89 -1.44 -4.72 10.92
N GLY A 90 -0.60 -5.58 11.53
CA GLY A 90 0.76 -5.83 11.04
C GLY A 90 0.77 -6.35 9.61
N VAL A 91 -0.06 -7.36 9.31
CA VAL A 91 -0.18 -7.92 7.94
C VAL A 91 -0.67 -6.87 6.95
N GLY A 92 -1.67 -6.07 7.30
CA GLY A 92 -2.21 -5.01 6.45
C GLY A 92 -1.14 -3.96 6.14
N LEU A 93 -0.47 -3.44 7.17
CA LEU A 93 0.62 -2.48 7.02
C LEU A 93 1.76 -3.05 6.16
N SER A 94 2.22 -4.27 6.46
CA SER A 94 3.29 -4.89 5.66
C SER A 94 2.88 -5.11 4.20
N SER A 95 1.60 -5.41 3.93
CA SER A 95 1.10 -5.59 2.57
C SER A 95 1.10 -4.27 1.78
N VAL A 96 0.68 -3.17 2.43
CA VAL A 96 0.76 -1.83 1.82
C VAL A 96 2.21 -1.39 1.62
N LEU A 97 3.07 -1.59 2.61
CA LEU A 97 4.49 -1.21 2.47
C LEU A 97 5.16 -2.02 1.35
N LEU A 98 4.84 -3.30 1.23
CA LEU A 98 5.30 -4.12 0.10
C LEU A 98 4.80 -3.57 -1.23
N HIS A 99 3.54 -3.12 -1.31
CA HIS A 99 2.99 -2.46 -2.49
C HIS A 99 3.81 -1.21 -2.86
N LEU A 100 4.06 -0.31 -1.90
CA LEU A 100 4.84 0.90 -2.13
C LEU A 100 6.31 0.60 -2.50
N VAL A 101 6.91 -0.44 -1.94
CA VAL A 101 8.27 -0.87 -2.34
C VAL A 101 8.27 -1.36 -3.79
N MET A 102 7.27 -2.15 -4.19
CA MET A 102 7.16 -2.65 -5.56
C MET A 102 6.94 -1.51 -6.56
N ASP A 103 6.12 -0.54 -6.21
CA ASP A 103 5.92 0.63 -7.06
C ASP A 103 7.18 1.49 -7.17
N SER A 104 8.01 1.57 -6.11
CA SER A 104 9.32 2.28 -6.18
C SER A 104 10.30 1.69 -7.20
N VAL A 105 10.07 0.46 -7.68
CA VAL A 105 10.87 -0.16 -8.74
C VAL A 105 10.51 0.42 -10.12
N ALA A 106 9.24 0.76 -10.34
CA ALA A 106 8.71 1.14 -11.65
C ALA A 106 8.17 2.59 -11.71
N ALA A 107 8.14 3.29 -10.59
CA ALA A 107 7.49 4.58 -10.41
C ALA A 107 8.11 5.42 -9.29
N ASP A 108 7.87 6.73 -9.37
CA ASP A 108 8.30 7.71 -8.37
C ASP A 108 7.36 7.75 -7.16
N ILE A 109 7.73 7.09 -6.06
CA ILE A 109 7.00 7.21 -4.78
C ILE A 109 7.66 8.23 -3.86
N ARG A 110 6.81 9.04 -3.22
CA ARG A 110 7.22 10.07 -2.25
C ARG A 110 7.25 9.50 -0.83
N TRP A 111 8.32 8.77 -0.52
CA TRP A 111 8.46 8.09 0.78
C TRP A 111 8.45 9.02 1.99
N PHE A 112 9.00 10.22 1.85
CA PHE A 112 9.24 11.16 2.96
C PHE A 112 8.27 12.34 2.99
N PHE A 113 7.26 12.37 2.11
CA PHE A 113 6.23 13.40 2.14
C PHE A 113 5.44 13.33 3.46
N PRO A 114 5.09 14.46 4.10
CA PRO A 114 5.24 15.85 3.65
C PRO A 114 6.55 16.54 4.05
N PHE A 115 7.48 15.84 4.71
CA PHE A 115 8.71 16.44 5.23
C PHE A 115 9.74 16.73 4.14
N VAL A 116 9.87 15.83 3.16
CA VAL A 116 10.79 15.96 2.03
C VAL A 116 10.10 15.44 0.77
N ASP A 117 10.15 16.21 -0.31
CA ASP A 117 9.63 15.80 -1.64
C ASP A 117 10.69 14.98 -2.40
N LEU A 118 11.13 13.87 -1.79
CA LEU A 118 12.06 12.93 -2.42
C LEU A 118 11.27 11.88 -3.19
N ARG A 119 11.47 11.84 -4.50
CA ARG A 119 10.94 10.83 -5.41
C ARG A 119 11.97 9.71 -5.56
N VAL A 120 11.60 8.51 -5.12
CA VAL A 120 12.48 7.33 -5.22
C VAL A 120 11.98 6.47 -6.37
N ASN A 121 12.85 6.28 -7.37
CA ASN A 121 12.61 5.40 -8.51
C ASN A 121 13.91 4.64 -8.84
N LEU A 122 13.82 3.31 -8.90
CA LEU A 122 14.98 2.45 -9.14
C LEU A 122 15.32 2.31 -10.63
N VAL A 123 14.33 2.46 -11.52
CA VAL A 123 14.49 2.30 -12.98
C VAL A 123 13.80 3.47 -13.68
N HIS A 124 14.60 4.44 -14.10
CA HIS A 124 14.10 5.58 -14.86
C HIS A 124 13.75 5.16 -16.30
N VAL A 125 12.48 4.91 -16.58
CA VAL A 125 11.99 4.69 -17.95
C VAL A 125 11.79 6.05 -18.61
N GLN A 126 12.64 6.41 -19.57
CA GLN A 126 12.45 7.64 -20.35
C GLN A 126 11.14 7.54 -21.16
N ALA A 127 10.32 8.59 -21.09
CA ALA A 127 9.17 8.72 -21.98
C ALA A 127 9.69 8.87 -23.42
N VAL A 128 9.55 7.82 -24.23
CA VAL A 128 9.97 7.82 -25.64
C VAL A 128 9.04 8.68 -26.51
N TYR A 129 7.82 8.95 -26.03
CA TYR A 129 6.83 9.75 -26.74
C TYR A 129 6.44 10.98 -25.93
N ASN A 130 6.70 12.16 -26.48
CA ASN A 130 6.28 13.44 -25.96
C ASN A 130 5.19 13.96 -26.91
N PRO A 131 3.89 13.84 -26.59
CA PRO A 131 2.81 14.23 -27.50
C PRO A 131 2.63 15.75 -27.66
N GLY A 132 3.72 16.52 -27.53
CA GLY A 132 3.74 17.97 -27.59
C GLY A 132 4.79 18.49 -28.57
N THR A 133 4.48 18.41 -29.86
CA THR A 133 4.75 19.44 -30.88
C THR A 133 3.64 19.37 -31.91
#